data_AF-A0A542DFD6-F1
#
_entry.id   AF-A0A542DFD6-F1
#
_cell.length_a   1.000
_cell.length_b   1.000
_cell.length_c   1.000
_cell.angle_alpha   90.00
_cell.angle_beta   90.00
_cell.angle_gamma   90.00
#
_symmetry.space_group_name_H-M   'P 1'
#
loop_
_entity.id
_entity.type
_entity.pdbx_description
1 polymer ?
#
loop_
_entity_poly.entity_id
_entity_poly.type
_entity_poly.pdbx_seq_one_letter_code
_entity_poly.pdbx_strand_id
1 'polypeptide(L)'
;MSVFTSEELTYLRGQRLGRIATVGPDGSPHVAPVGWNVDDDRGVLEVGGIDLPATKKFRDVARTGRAAIVVDDLASVDPWRPRGVEIRGRAEAVEEPHAVIRIHPERIISWGLGPARSARSVTTAAPRTGRHAG
;
A
#
# COMPACT_ATOMS: atom_id res chain seq x y z
N MET A 1 8.42 -5.97 14.24
CA MET A 1 6.96 -6.04 14.48
C MET A 1 6.28 -5.41 13.28
N SER A 2 5.32 -6.11 12.68
CA SER A 2 4.59 -5.58 11.51
C SER A 2 3.76 -4.35 11.90
N VAL A 3 3.59 -3.41 10.97
CA VAL A 3 2.72 -2.23 11.14
C VAL A 3 1.23 -2.57 11.02
N PHE A 4 0.93 -3.77 10.53
CA PHE A 4 -0.42 -4.32 10.36
C PHE A 4 -0.85 -5.14 11.57
N THR A 5 -2.15 -5.16 11.86
CA THR A 5 -2.70 -6.11 12.84
C THR A 5 -2.77 -7.52 12.26
N SER A 6 -2.89 -8.55 13.11
CA SER A 6 -3.05 -9.94 12.65
C SER A 6 -4.29 -10.14 11.77
N GLU A 7 -5.40 -9.45 12.06
CA GLU A 7 -6.63 -9.49 11.26
C GLU A 7 -6.40 -8.89 9.86
N GLU A 8 -5.72 -7.74 9.79
CA GLU A 8 -5.39 -7.08 8.53
C GLU A 8 -4.42 -7.92 7.71
N LEU A 9 -3.37 -8.48 8.31
CA LEU A 9 -2.44 -9.37 7.60
C LEU A 9 -3.14 -10.60 7.06
N THR A 10 -3.99 -11.23 7.87
CA THR A 10 -4.78 -12.41 7.44
C THR A 10 -5.64 -12.06 6.24
N TYR A 11 -6.35 -10.94 6.30
CA TYR A 11 -7.16 -10.46 5.18
C TYR A 11 -6.31 -10.15 3.94
N LEU A 12 -5.30 -9.30 4.09
CA LEU A 12 -4.41 -8.84 3.03
C LEU A 12 -3.76 -10.02 2.28
N ARG A 13 -3.26 -11.04 2.99
CA ARG A 13 -2.67 -12.25 2.40
C ARG A 13 -3.68 -13.13 1.64
N GLY A 14 -4.95 -13.03 1.98
CA GLY A 14 -6.04 -13.70 1.27
C GLY A 14 -6.41 -13.06 -0.07
N GLN A 15 -5.98 -11.82 -0.30
CA GLN A 15 -6.32 -11.06 -1.49
C GLN A 15 -5.21 -11.13 -2.56
N ARG A 16 -5.56 -10.80 -3.80
CA ARG A 16 -4.63 -10.83 -4.95
C ARG A 16 -4.64 -9.55 -5.78
N LEU A 17 -5.70 -8.75 -5.64
CA LEU A 17 -5.92 -7.54 -6.42
C LEU A 17 -6.21 -6.39 -5.47
N GLY A 18 -5.69 -5.21 -5.80
CA GLY A 18 -6.00 -3.96 -5.15
C GLY A 18 -6.16 -2.84 -6.17
N ARG A 19 -6.50 -1.65 -5.71
CA ARG A 19 -6.62 -0.44 -6.53
C ARG A 19 -5.68 0.61 -5.97
N ILE A 20 -4.66 0.96 -6.74
CA ILE A 20 -3.71 2.00 -6.35
C ILE A 20 -4.18 3.35 -6.88
N ALA A 21 -4.08 4.38 -6.04
CA ALA A 21 -4.24 5.78 -6.38
C ALA A 21 -2.87 6.48 -6.36
N THR A 22 -2.59 7.25 -7.41
CA THR A 22 -1.37 8.05 -7.61
C THR A 22 -1.74 9.44 -8.14
N VAL A 23 -0.82 10.39 -8.13
CA VAL A 23 -1.10 11.79 -8.47
C VAL A 23 -0.26 12.25 -9.66
N GLY A 24 -0.94 12.76 -10.69
CA GLY A 24 -0.37 13.35 -11.91
C GLY A 24 0.43 14.64 -11.67
N PRO A 25 1.19 15.10 -12.67
CA PRO A 25 2.04 16.30 -12.53
C PRO A 25 1.23 17.58 -12.34
N ASP A 26 0.00 17.58 -12.83
CA ASP A 26 -1.02 18.61 -12.72
C ASP A 26 -1.91 18.45 -11.48
N GLY A 27 -1.63 17.48 -10.61
CA GLY A 27 -2.48 17.13 -9.47
C GLY A 27 -3.64 16.19 -9.82
N SER A 28 -3.80 15.77 -11.07
CA SER A 28 -4.89 14.88 -11.47
C SER A 28 -4.79 13.51 -10.76
N PRO A 29 -5.87 12.99 -10.16
CA PRO A 29 -5.85 11.66 -9.57
C PRO A 29 -5.81 10.59 -10.66
N HIS A 30 -5.09 9.50 -10.40
CA HIS A 30 -5.03 8.33 -11.27
C HIS A 30 -5.22 7.06 -10.44
N VAL A 31 -6.19 6.23 -10.84
CA VAL A 31 -6.51 4.96 -10.17
C VAL A 31 -6.35 3.81 -11.15
N ALA A 32 -5.72 2.72 -10.73
CA ALA A 32 -5.54 1.52 -11.54
C ALA A 32 -5.61 0.23 -10.69
N PRO A 33 -6.12 -0.88 -11.24
CA PRO A 33 -6.00 -2.18 -10.60
C PRO A 33 -4.55 -2.66 -10.60
N VAL A 34 -4.11 -3.31 -9.52
CA VAL A 34 -2.74 -3.81 -9.38
C VAL A 34 -2.67 -5.13 -8.62
N GLY A 35 -1.70 -5.95 -8.99
CA GLY A 35 -1.18 -7.03 -8.14
C GLY A 35 -0.18 -6.46 -7.13
N TRP A 36 -0.13 -7.06 -5.95
CA TRP A 36 0.67 -6.54 -4.84
C TRP A 36 0.95 -7.64 -3.81
N ASN A 37 1.88 -7.38 -2.89
CA ASN A 37 2.16 -8.22 -1.73
C ASN A 37 2.54 -7.37 -0.50
N VAL A 38 2.53 -8.00 0.69
CA VAL A 38 3.09 -7.41 1.92
C VAL A 38 4.50 -7.95 2.11
N ASP A 39 5.47 -7.05 2.29
CA ASP A 39 6.78 -7.40 2.86
C ASP A 39 6.72 -7.13 4.37
N ASP A 40 6.61 -8.21 5.14
CA ASP A 40 6.42 -8.16 6.60
C ASP A 40 7.66 -7.65 7.35
N ASP A 41 8.85 -7.94 6.81
CA ASP A 41 10.13 -7.57 7.43
C ASP A 41 10.33 -6.06 7.34
N ARG A 42 9.93 -5.47 6.21
CA ARG A 42 10.00 -4.01 5.99
C ARG A 42 8.73 -3.28 6.43
N GLY A 43 7.61 -3.98 6.61
CA GLY A 43 6.32 -3.40 6.95
C GLY A 43 5.76 -2.52 5.83
N VAL A 44 5.96 -2.90 4.57
CA VAL A 44 5.57 -2.15 3.37
C VAL A 44 4.67 -2.97 2.47
N LEU A 45 3.99 -2.29 1.54
CA LEU A 45 3.34 -2.95 0.41
C LEU A 45 4.20 -2.80 -0.82
N GLU A 46 4.33 -3.88 -1.57
CA GLU A 46 5.06 -3.91 -2.82
C GLU A 46 4.09 -4.18 -3.97
N VAL A 47 3.91 -3.16 -4.81
CA VAL A 47 3.05 -3.20 -5.99
C VAL A 47 3.93 -3.51 -7.19
N GLY A 48 3.71 -4.68 -7.78
CA GLY A 48 4.40 -5.16 -8.97
C GLY A 48 3.55 -5.04 -10.23
N GLY A 49 4.10 -5.49 -11.36
CA GLY A 49 3.37 -5.58 -12.62
C GLY A 49 4.28 -5.72 -13.83
N ILE A 50 3.67 -5.94 -14.99
CA ILE A 50 4.36 -5.99 -16.27
C ILE A 50 4.80 -4.58 -16.66
N ASP A 51 6.06 -4.45 -17.08
CA ASP A 51 6.65 -3.20 -17.58
C ASP A 51 6.39 -2.00 -16.65
N LEU A 52 6.52 -2.25 -15.34
CA LEU A 52 6.13 -1.30 -14.31
C LEU A 52 6.76 0.10 -14.49
N PRO A 53 8.05 0.24 -14.84
CA PRO A 53 8.69 1.54 -15.06
C PRO A 53 8.05 2.38 -16.17
N ALA A 54 7.50 1.74 -17.21
CA ALA A 54 6.80 2.42 -18.29
C ALA A 54 5.38 2.88 -17.91
N THR A 55 4.86 2.49 -16.74
CA THR A 55 3.48 2.81 -16.36
C THR A 55 3.33 4.20 -15.74
N LYS A 56 2.15 4.81 -15.93
CA LYS A 56 1.82 6.13 -15.37
C LYS A 56 1.96 6.16 -13.84
N LYS A 57 1.46 5.14 -13.14
CA LYS A 57 1.54 5.03 -11.67
C LYS A 57 2.99 5.03 -11.15
N PHE A 58 3.92 4.42 -11.87
CA PHE A 58 5.34 4.40 -11.49
C PHE A 58 5.97 5.78 -11.64
N ARG A 59 5.77 6.43 -12.79
CA ARG A 59 6.21 7.83 -13.01
C ARG A 59 5.58 8.82 -12.04
N ASP A 60 4.31 8.63 -11.72
CA ASP A 60 3.60 9.47 -10.75
C ASP A 60 4.19 9.31 -9.34
N VAL A 61 4.51 8.09 -8.91
CA VAL A 61 5.19 7.83 -7.63
C VAL A 61 6.61 8.38 -7.63
N ALA A 62 7.39 8.15 -8.68
CA ALA A 62 8.76 8.68 -8.80
C ALA A 62 8.82 10.19 -8.62
N ARG A 63 7.80 10.92 -9.13
CA ARG A 63 7.70 12.37 -9.01
C ARG A 63 7.17 12.83 -7.65
N THR A 64 6.12 12.20 -7.15
CA THR A 64 5.36 12.74 -6.00
C THR A 64 5.75 12.11 -4.66
N GLY A 65 6.34 10.93 -4.68
CA GLY A 65 6.64 10.14 -3.49
C GLY A 65 5.40 9.70 -2.72
N ARG A 66 4.23 9.64 -3.36
CA ARG A 66 2.93 9.37 -2.72
C ARG A 66 2.13 8.31 -3.47
N ALA A 67 1.51 7.42 -2.71
CA ALA A 67 0.48 6.52 -3.20
C ALA A 67 -0.51 6.18 -2.08
N ALA A 68 -1.70 5.76 -2.50
CA ALA A 68 -2.64 5.04 -1.65
C ALA A 68 -3.07 3.76 -2.36
N ILE A 69 -3.44 2.73 -1.60
CA ILE A 69 -3.99 1.49 -2.14
C ILE A 69 -5.19 1.05 -1.30
N VAL A 70 -6.24 0.62 -1.97
CA VAL A 70 -7.35 -0.08 -1.34
C VAL A 70 -7.38 -1.54 -1.80
N VAL A 71 -7.61 -2.42 -0.84
CA VAL A 71 -7.86 -3.85 -1.04
C VAL A 71 -9.23 -4.11 -0.44
N ASP A 72 -10.18 -4.52 -1.28
CA ASP A 72 -11.58 -4.67 -0.89
C ASP A 72 -12.24 -5.85 -1.62
N ASP A 73 -13.22 -6.44 -0.95
CA ASP A 73 -14.12 -7.46 -1.48
C ASP A 73 -15.48 -7.40 -0.76
N LEU A 74 -16.42 -8.23 -1.22
CA LEU A 74 -17.70 -8.44 -0.57
C LEU A 74 -17.66 -9.79 0.16
N ALA A 75 -17.74 -9.76 1.50
CA ALA A 75 -17.86 -10.98 2.28
C ALA A 75 -19.24 -11.65 2.10
N SER A 76 -20.26 -10.85 1.79
CA SER A 76 -21.57 -11.30 1.30
C SER A 76 -22.26 -10.15 0.54
N VAL A 77 -23.14 -10.50 -0.39
CA VAL A 77 -24.06 -9.57 -1.06
C VAL A 77 -25.45 -9.55 -0.42
N ASP A 78 -25.81 -10.61 0.29
CA ASP A 78 -27.03 -10.72 1.08
C ASP A 78 -26.75 -11.53 2.36
N PRO A 79 -26.73 -10.90 3.55
CA PRO A 79 -26.79 -9.46 3.76
C PRO A 79 -25.57 -8.73 3.17
N TRP A 80 -25.72 -7.46 2.81
CA TRP A 80 -24.62 -6.64 2.26
C TRP A 80 -23.47 -6.46 3.28
N ARG A 81 -22.30 -7.03 3.00
CA ARG A 81 -21.12 -7.03 3.90
C ARG A 81 -19.82 -6.72 3.16
N PRO A 82 -19.56 -5.45 2.81
CA PRO A 82 -18.27 -5.02 2.28
C PRO A 82 -17.20 -5.03 3.38
N ARG A 83 -15.97 -5.39 3.01
CA ARG A 83 -14.81 -5.31 3.88
C ARG A 83 -13.58 -4.87 3.09
N GLY A 84 -12.57 -4.39 3.79
CA GLY A 84 -11.34 -3.97 3.13
C GLY A 84 -10.36 -3.26 4.03
N VAL A 85 -9.21 -2.95 3.43
CA VAL A 85 -8.13 -2.17 4.01
C VAL A 85 -7.69 -1.10 3.01
N GLU A 86 -7.66 0.14 3.46
CA GLU A 86 -7.09 1.28 2.77
C GLU A 86 -5.78 1.67 3.45
N ILE A 87 -4.74 1.86 2.65
CA ILE A 87 -3.40 2.21 3.10
C ILE A 87 -2.92 3.42 2.32
N ARG A 88 -2.44 4.45 3.03
CA ARG A 88 -1.86 5.66 2.43
C ARG A 88 -0.48 5.89 3.01
N GLY A 89 0.43 6.44 2.20
CA GLY A 89 1.68 6.94 2.74
C GLY A 89 2.69 7.40 1.71
N ARG A 90 3.95 7.44 2.14
CA ARG A 90 5.09 7.65 1.24
C ARG A 90 5.23 6.45 0.33
N ALA A 91 5.66 6.69 -0.91
CA ALA A 91 5.91 5.63 -1.87
C ALA A 91 7.19 5.87 -2.65
N GLU A 92 7.87 4.79 -2.99
CA GLU A 92 9.11 4.78 -3.76
C GLU A 92 8.89 4.00 -5.05
N ALA A 93 9.38 4.53 -6.15
CA ALA A 93 9.47 3.83 -7.42
C ALA A 93 10.88 3.23 -7.51
N VAL A 94 10.99 1.92 -7.34
CA VAL A 94 12.25 1.19 -7.27
C VAL A 94 12.40 0.42 -8.58
N GLU A 95 13.54 0.52 -9.24
CA GLU A 95 13.78 -0.16 -10.53
C GLU A 95 14.52 -1.49 -10.35
N GLU A 96 15.48 -1.55 -9.42
CA GLU A 96 16.40 -2.68 -9.24
C GLU A 96 16.27 -3.33 -7.85
N PRO A 97 16.49 -4.65 -7.72
CA PRO A 97 16.74 -5.64 -8.79
C PRO A 97 15.48 -6.01 -9.59
N HIS A 98 14.31 -5.59 -9.10
CA HIS A 98 13.03 -5.79 -9.76
C HIS A 98 12.17 -4.54 -9.56
N ALA A 99 11.52 -4.11 -10.64
CA ALA A 99 10.71 -2.90 -10.60
C ALA A 99 9.49 -3.07 -9.69
N VAL A 100 9.38 -2.21 -8.68
CA VAL A 100 8.29 -2.22 -7.70
C VAL A 100 7.93 -0.81 -7.26
N ILE A 101 6.64 -0.57 -6.99
CA ILE A 101 6.20 0.59 -6.21
C ILE A 101 6.10 0.14 -4.75
N ARG A 102 6.95 0.66 -3.89
CA ARG A 102 6.95 0.36 -2.46
C ARG A 102 6.17 1.42 -1.70
N ILE A 103 5.10 1.05 -1.01
CA ILE A 103 4.28 1.95 -0.20
C ILE A 103 4.61 1.73 1.27
N HIS A 104 5.07 2.79 1.93
CA HIS A 104 5.33 2.85 3.36
C HIS A 104 4.06 3.36 4.06
N PRO A 105 3.35 2.52 4.82
CA PRO A 105 2.12 2.93 5.48
C PRO A 105 2.35 4.09 6.45
N GLU A 106 1.60 5.17 6.29
CA GLU A 106 1.47 6.29 7.24
C GLU A 106 0.06 6.34 7.84
N ARG A 107 -0.93 5.84 7.09
CA ARG A 107 -2.34 5.72 7.51
C ARG A 107 -2.87 4.36 7.07
N ILE A 108 -3.51 3.65 8.01
CA ILE A 108 -4.19 2.39 7.75
C ILE A 108 -5.63 2.52 8.25
N ILE A 109 -6.59 2.19 7.39
CA ILE A 109 -8.01 2.15 7.68
C ILE A 109 -8.53 0.78 7.27
N SER A 110 -9.22 0.09 8.17
CA SER A 110 -9.83 -1.21 7.89
C SER A 110 -11.29 -1.24 8.33
N TRP A 111 -12.12 -1.96 7.58
CA TRP A 111 -13.55 -2.12 7.87
C TRP A 111 -14.01 -3.53 7.51
N GLY A 112 -15.01 -4.02 8.22
CA GLY A 112 -15.59 -5.35 7.97
C GLY A 112 -14.66 -6.54 8.24
N LEU A 113 -13.51 -6.31 8.91
CA LEU A 113 -12.56 -7.36 9.31
C LEU A 113 -12.75 -7.82 10.77
N GLY A 114 -13.39 -6.98 11.58
CA GLY A 114 -13.65 -7.22 12.99
C GLY A 114 -14.89 -6.47 13.45
N PRO A 115 -15.12 -6.35 14.77
CA PRO A 115 -16.36 -5.79 15.32
C PRO A 115 -16.53 -4.29 15.06
N ALA A 116 -15.43 -3.56 14.81
CA ALA A 116 -15.44 -2.13 14.57
C ALA A 116 -14.52 -1.75 13.40
N ARG A 117 -14.85 -0.63 12.75
CA ARG A 117 -13.93 0.05 11.84
C ARG A 117 -12.69 0.49 12.61
N SER A 118 -11.51 0.24 12.06
CA SER A 118 -10.24 0.71 12.60
C SER A 118 -9.65 1.78 11.70
N ALA A 119 -9.03 2.80 12.29
CA ALA A 119 -8.37 3.87 11.55
C ALA A 119 -7.21 4.42 12.37
N ARG A 120 -5.97 4.00 12.09
CA ARG A 120 -4.77 4.44 12.82
C ARG A 120 -3.70 5.08 11.95
N SER A 121 -2.93 6.00 12.51
CA SER A 121 -1.70 6.51 11.90
C SER A 121 -0.56 5.59 12.28
N VAL A 122 0.39 5.39 11.38
CA VAL A 122 1.58 4.57 11.61
C VAL A 122 2.75 5.51 11.88
N THR A 123 3.26 5.49 13.10
CA THR A 123 4.46 6.24 13.46
C THR A 123 5.67 5.41 13.05
N THR A 124 6.30 5.72 11.91
CA THR A 124 7.60 5.13 11.58
C THR A 124 8.65 5.74 12.50
N ALA A 125 9.42 4.91 13.21
CA ALA A 125 10.64 5.38 13.86
C ALA A 125 11.57 5.94 12.78
N ALA A 126 12.14 7.13 12.99
CA ALA A 126 13.05 7.75 12.02
C ALA A 126 14.19 6.77 11.65
N PRO A 127 14.67 6.76 10.39
CA PRO A 127 15.82 5.95 10.02
C PRO A 127 16.98 6.32 10.95
N ARG A 128 17.57 5.33 11.63
CA ARG A 128 18.84 5.54 12.31
C ARG A 128 19.86 5.82 11.22
N THR A 129 20.19 7.10 11.01
CA THR A 129 21.30 7.49 10.15
C THR A 129 22.55 6.84 10.72
N GLY A 130 23.04 5.79 10.06
CA GLY A 130 24.32 5.17 10.39
C GLY A 130 25.40 6.22 10.23
N ARG A 131 26.04 6.60 11.32
CA ARG A 131 27.35 7.27 11.27
C ARG A 131 28.31 6.30 10.58
N HIS A 132 28.67 6.58 9.34
CA HIS A 132 29.95 6.12 8.81
C HIS A 132 31.03 6.86 9.60
N ALA A 133 31.66 6.16 10.55
CA ALA A 133 32.99 6.52 11.03
C ALA A 133 33.97 6.10 9.92
N GLY A 134 34.85 7.02 9.57
CA GLY A 134 35.89 6.83 8.55
C GLY A 134 37.07 6.00 9.04
#